data_AF-A0A846CK96-F1
#
_entry.id   AF-A0A846CK96-F1
#
_cell.length_a   1.000
_cell.length_b   1.000
_cell.length_c   1.000
_cell.angle_alpha   90.00
_cell.angle_beta   90.00
_cell.angle_gamma   90.00
#
_symmetry.space_group_name_H-M   'P 1'
#
loop_
_entity.id
_entity.type
_entity.pdbx_description
1 polymer ?
#
loop_
_entity_poly.entity_id
_entity_poly.type
_entity_poly.pdbx_seq_one_letter_code
_entity_poly.pdbx_strand_id
1 'polypeptide(L)' 'MNNQITNFRRSLKFWLALKQGDNSLANQILKAIENSGAKLSPVEKLYQDKLKFQESLNDKDKKISNLIKGKILKGSQIG' A
#
# COMPACT_ATOMS: atom_id res chain seq x y z
N MET A 1 -13.98 23.54 1.14
CA MET A 1 -13.46 24.30 -0.04
C MET A 1 -12.35 23.48 -0.69
N ASN A 2 -12.54 23.03 -1.93
CA ASN A 2 -11.54 22.24 -2.67
C ASN A 2 -10.40 23.15 -3.14
N ASN A 3 -9.31 23.21 -2.36
CA ASN A 3 -8.22 24.13 -2.63
C ASN A 3 -7.22 23.46 -3.59
N GLN A 4 -7.45 23.60 -4.90
CA GLN A 4 -6.66 22.97 -5.97
C GLN A 4 -5.14 23.19 -5.79
N ILE A 5 -4.74 24.36 -5.27
CA ILE A 5 -3.34 24.69 -4.97
C ILE A 5 -2.78 23.82 -3.84
N THR A 6 -3.58 23.53 -2.80
CA THR A 6 -3.17 22.68 -1.69
C THR A 6 -3.00 21.23 -2.15
N ASN A 7 -3.92 20.74 -2.99
CA ASN A 7 -3.82 19.39 -3.54
C ASN A 7 -2.63 19.26 -4.48
N PHE A 8 -2.37 20.25 -5.34
CA PHE A 8 -1.19 20.27 -6.20
C PHE A 8 0.12 20.23 -5.40
N ARG A 9 0.21 21.00 -4.30
CA ARG A 9 1.37 20.96 -3.40
C ARG A 9 1.56 19.59 -2.74
N ARG A 10 0.46 18.91 -2.38
CA ARG A 10 0.51 17.54 -1.82
C ARG A 10 0.99 16.53 -2.86
N SER A 11 0.50 16.60 -4.10
CA SER A 11 0.95 15.73 -5.19
C SER A 11 2.42 15.94 -5.54
N LEU A 12 2.92 17.19 -5.51
CA LEU A 12 4.34 17.46 -5.71
C LEU A 12 5.19 16.87 -4.59
N LYS A 13 4.80 17.06 -3.32
CA LYS A 13 5.51 16.46 -2.18
C LYS A 13 5.50 14.93 -2.25
N PHE A 14 4.38 14.34 -2.64
CA PHE A 14 4.26 12.90 -2.85
C PHE A 14 5.26 12.40 -3.90
N TRP A 15 5.32 13.07 -5.05
CA TRP A 15 6.24 12.70 -6.13
C TRP A 15 7.71 12.83 -5.71
N LEU A 16 8.07 13.88 -4.95
CA LEU A 16 9.41 14.05 -4.40
C LEU A 16 9.76 12.93 -3.41
N ALA A 17 8.84 12.54 -2.53
CA ALA A 17 9.04 11.42 -1.61
C ALA A 17 9.30 10.10 -2.36
N LEU A 18 8.53 9.83 -3.43
CA LEU A 18 8.76 8.67 -4.29
C LEU A 18 10.14 8.70 -4.96
N LYS A 19 10.56 9.87 -5.49
CA LYS A 19 11.87 10.07 -6.11
C LYS A 19 13.03 9.82 -5.13
N GLN A 20 12.83 10.13 -3.86
CA GLN A 20 13.82 9.92 -2.80
C GLN A 20 13.80 8.48 -2.25
N GLY A 21 12.85 7.64 -2.66
CA GLY A 21 12.67 6.30 -2.13
C GLY A 21 12.03 6.27 -0.73
N ASP A 22 11.56 7.41 -0.21
CA ASP A 22 10.90 7.51 1.09
C ASP A 22 9.44 7.06 0.97
N ASN A 23 9.26 5.74 0.99
CA ASN A 23 7.95 5.11 0.94
C ASN A 23 7.09 5.43 2.18
N SER A 24 7.70 5.72 3.33
CA SER A 24 6.96 6.06 4.55
C SER A 24 6.28 7.41 4.38
N LEU A 25 7.04 8.42 3.93
CA LEU A 25 6.51 9.74 3.66
C LEU A 25 5.49 9.72 2.51
N ALA A 26 5.77 8.98 1.43
CA ALA A 26 4.84 8.82 0.32
C ALA A 26 3.49 8.23 0.79
N ASN A 27 3.51 7.19 1.62
CA ASN A 27 2.31 6.59 2.21
C ASN A 27 1.53 7.57 3.09
N GLN A 28 2.23 8.36 3.92
CA GLN A 28 1.59 9.36 4.77
C GLN A 28 0.90 10.44 3.95
N ILE A 29 1.56 10.94 2.89
CA ILE A 29 0.99 11.96 2.01
C ILE A 29 -0.21 11.41 1.25
N LEU A 30 -0.13 10.18 0.71
CA LEU A 30 -1.25 9.55 0.01
C LEU A 30 -2.49 9.48 0.90
N LYS A 31 -2.36 8.99 2.14
CA LYS A 31 -3.47 8.94 3.11
C LYS A 31 -4.03 10.32 3.41
N ALA A 32 -3.18 11.35 3.52
CA ALA A 32 -3.63 12.72 3.74
C ALA A 32 -4.44 13.28 2.55
N ILE A 33 -4.10 12.88 1.32
CA ILE A 33 -4.86 13.24 0.12
C ILE A 33 -6.21 12.52 0.12
N GLU A 34 -6.22 11.21 0.37
CA GLU A 34 -7.46 10.40 0.46
C GLU A 34 -8.42 10.95 1.53
N ASN A 35 -7.91 11.20 2.74
CA ASN A 35 -8.70 11.73 3.86
C ASN A 35 -9.25 13.13 3.59
N SER A 36 -8.63 13.90 2.68
CA SER A 36 -9.13 15.21 2.29
C SER A 36 -10.31 15.16 1.31
N GLY A 37 -10.70 13.97 0.83
CA GLY A 37 -11.72 13.79 -0.20
C GLY A 37 -11.31 14.28 -1.58
N ALA A 38 -10.04 14.65 -1.75
CA ALA A 38 -9.49 15.06 -3.04
C ALA A 38 -9.37 13.84 -3.96
N LYS A 39 -9.64 14.04 -5.25
CA LYS A 39 -9.39 13.01 -6.25
C LYS A 39 -7.88 12.79 -6.39
N LEU A 40 -7.47 11.52 -6.34
CA LEU A 40 -6.10 11.12 -6.63
C LEU A 40 -5.73 11.48 -8.07
N SER A 41 -4.53 12.01 -8.24
CA SER A 41 -3.85 12.10 -9.53
C SER A 41 -3.52 10.70 -10.08
N PRO A 42 -3.24 10.57 -11.38
CA PRO A 42 -2.87 9.27 -11.97
C PRO A 42 -1.66 8.60 -11.28
N VAL A 43 -0.67 9.38 -10.86
CA VAL A 43 0.54 8.85 -10.19
C VAL A 43 0.19 8.30 -8.80
N GLU A 44 -0.61 9.04 -8.04
CA GLU A 44 -1.08 8.58 -6.71
C GLU A 44 -1.94 7.33 -6.84
N LYS A 45 -2.80 7.26 -7.86
CA LYS A 45 -3.63 6.08 -8.13
C LYS A 45 -2.78 4.85 -8.47
N LEU A 46 -1.79 5.00 -9.35
CA LEU A 46 -0.85 3.92 -9.68
C LEU A 46 -0.11 3.40 -8.44
N TYR A 47 0.30 4.31 -7.55
CA TYR A 47 0.95 3.92 -6.32
C TYR A 47 -0.01 3.20 -5.35
N GLN A 48 -1.24 3.68 -5.23
CA GLN A 48 -2.29 3.00 -4.46
C GLN A 48 -2.55 1.58 -4.98
N ASP A 49 -2.63 1.40 -6.30
CA ASP A 49 -2.83 0.10 -6.94
C ASP A 49 -1.63 -0.84 -6.67
N LYS A 50 -0.39 -0.30 -6.73
CA LYS A 50 0.81 -1.03 -6.32
C LYS A 50 0.71 -1.52 -4.87
N LEU A 51 0.27 -0.69 -3.93
CA LEU A 51 0.13 -1.07 -2.52
C LEU A 51 -0.88 -2.21 -2.34
N LYS A 52 -2.07 -2.09 -2.95
CA LYS A 52 -3.10 -3.14 -2.91
C LYS A 52 -2.60 -4.46 -3.49
N PHE A 53 -1.82 -4.39 -4.57
CA PHE A 53 -1.23 -5.57 -5.17
C PHE A 53 -0.21 -6.24 -4.22
N GLN A 54 0.65 -5.45 -3.56
CA GLN A 54 1.61 -5.96 -2.57
C GLN A 54 0.90 -6.60 -1.36
N GLU A 55 -0.17 -5.98 -0.87
CA GLU A 55 -0.98 -6.54 0.21
C GLU A 55 -1.60 -7.89 -0.19
N SER A 56 -2.17 -7.98 -1.40
CA SER A 56 -2.72 -9.22 -1.92
C SER A 56 -1.69 -10.35 -2.02
N LEU A 57 -0.44 -10.03 -2.41
CA LEU A 57 0.65 -11.00 -2.45
C LEU A 57 1.01 -11.48 -1.04
N ASN A 58 1.18 -10.57 -0.09
CA ASN A 58 1.49 -10.92 1.30
C ASN A 58 0.41 -11.81 1.93
N ASP A 59 -0.87 -11.55 1.63
CA ASP A 59 -1.98 -12.38 2.10
C ASP A 59 -1.94 -13.79 1.53
N LYS A 60 -1.57 -13.92 0.24
CA LYS A 60 -1.37 -15.23 -0.39
C LYS A 60 -0.23 -15.99 0.25
N ASP A 61 0.91 -15.33 0.48
CA ASP A 61 2.08 -15.94 1.12
C ASP A 61 1.76 -16.39 2.55
N LYS A 62 1.03 -15.58 3.31
CA LYS A 62 0.55 -15.94 4.65
C LYS A 62 -0.38 -17.15 4.60
N LYS A 63 -1.30 -17.21 3.64
CA LYS A 63 -2.20 -18.35 3.44
C LYS A 63 -1.42 -19.62 3.10
N ILE A 64 -0.44 -19.53 2.19
CA ILE A 64 0.44 -20.66 1.84
C ILE A 64 1.22 -21.13 3.07
N SER A 65 1.83 -20.21 3.82
CA SER A 65 2.56 -20.52 5.05
C SER A 65 1.67 -21.26 6.07
N ASN A 66 0.44 -20.79 6.27
CA ASN A 66 -0.52 -21.42 7.17
C ASN A 66 -0.94 -22.82 6.69
N LEU A 67 -1.13 -23.02 5.39
CA LEU A 67 -1.43 -24.34 4.81
C LEU A 67 -0.26 -25.31 5.00
N ILE A 68 0.98 -24.86 4.79
CA ILE A 68 2.19 -25.67 5.02
C ILE A 68 2.30 -26.06 6.50
N LYS A 69 2.17 -25.09 7.42
CA LYS A 69 2.18 -25.37 8.88
C LYS A 69 1.09 -26.36 9.27
N GLY A 70 -0.13 -26.19 8.75
CA GLY A 70 -1.24 -27.11 9.00
C GLY A 70 -0.99 -28.52 8.48
N LYS A 71 -0.29 -28.69 7.35
CA LYS A 71 0.11 -30.01 6.82
C LYS A 71 1.22 -30.66 7.65
N ILE A 72 2.23 -29.90 8.09
CA ILE A 72 3.31 -30.40 8.96
C ILE A 72 2.75 -30.90 10.29
N LEU A 73 1.84 -30.14 10.91
CA LEU A 73 1.22 -30.52 12.18
C LEU A 73 0.36 -31.78 12.06
N LYS A 74 -0.31 -32.00 10.92
CA LYS A 74 -1.08 -33.22 10.66
C LYS A 74 -0.19 -34.45 10.39
N GLY A 75 0.97 -34.27 9.76
CA GLY A 75 1.94 -35.36 9.55
C GLY A 75 2.63 -35.83 10.84
N SER A 76 2.73 -34.96 11.86
CA SER A 76 3.36 -35.29 13.14
C SER A 76 2.46 -36.06 14.12
N GLN A 77 1.15 -36.20 13.84
CA GLN A 77 0.22 -36.94 14.69
C GLN A 77 0.05 -38.42 14.29
N ILE A 78 0.76 -38.86 13.25
CA ILE A 78 0.66 -40.22 12.69
C ILE A 78 1.93 -41.05 12.93
N GLY A 79 2.82 -40.60 13.82
CA GLY A 79 4.06 -41.27 14.19
C GLY A 79 3.98 -41.91 15.57
#